data_AF-A0A947GCG5-F1
#
_entry.id   AF-A0A947GCG5-F1
#
_cell.length_a   1.000
_cell.length_b   1.000
_cell.length_c   1.000
_cell.angle_alpha   90.00
_cell.angle_beta   90.00
_cell.angle_gamma   90.00
#
_symmetry.space_group_name_H-M   'P 1'
#
loop_
_entity.id
_entity.type
_entity.pdbx_description
1 polymer ?
#
loop_
_entity_poly.entity_id
_entity_poly.type
_entity_poly.pdbx_seq_one_letter_code
_entity_poly.pdbx_strand_id
1 'polypeptide(L)'
;MNRPNQHAVEAQGFRYTVAIAGLAGILGCFSCVDVNGGAVELSWSLRTPDGDPNDCTGADIDRVRLCWAPADDGQTVRVCEGSRTFDCQDERGFSRFEIDEGETAFWIEPLCARTQVVPDPATYEVPPPLVRVVSPGQVVILNALLIVASDEDCNDGFCTCRDNPSSL
;
A
#
# COMPACT_ATOMS: atom_id res chain seq x y z
N MET A 1 17.35 -22.77 53.51
CA MET A 1 17.94 -21.42 53.34
C MET A 1 16.82 -20.53 52.81
N ASN A 2 16.05 -19.73 53.56
CA ASN A 2 16.28 -18.78 54.65
C ASN A 2 17.28 -17.65 54.28
N ARG A 3 16.81 -16.53 53.71
CA ARG A 3 16.20 -15.37 54.39
C ARG A 3 15.48 -14.43 53.38
N PRO A 4 14.44 -13.71 53.82
CA PRO A 4 13.76 -12.65 53.08
C PRO A 4 14.44 -11.29 53.29
N ASN A 5 14.35 -10.38 52.32
CA ASN A 5 14.66 -8.96 52.52
C ASN A 5 13.46 -8.12 52.10
N GLN A 6 12.60 -7.84 53.08
CA GLN A 6 11.62 -6.76 53.02
C GLN A 6 12.34 -5.48 53.44
N HIS A 7 12.63 -4.62 52.48
CA HIS A 7 12.95 -3.23 52.78
C HIS A 7 11.66 -2.44 52.83
N ALA A 8 11.28 -2.03 54.03
CA ALA A 8 10.27 -1.03 54.28
C ALA A 8 10.74 0.32 53.73
N VAL A 9 9.95 0.93 52.86
CA VAL A 9 10.13 2.31 52.40
C VAL A 9 9.06 3.14 53.09
N GLU A 10 9.48 3.96 54.06
CA GLU A 10 8.62 4.94 54.73
C GLU A 10 8.17 6.01 53.73
N ALA A 11 6.86 6.09 53.54
CA ALA A 11 6.19 7.11 52.75
C ALA A 11 6.17 8.44 53.52
N GLN A 12 7.08 9.35 53.17
CA GLN A 12 6.98 10.74 53.61
C GLN A 12 5.97 11.48 52.75
N GLY A 13 4.77 11.68 53.31
CA GLY A 13 3.66 12.37 52.68
C GLY A 13 3.95 13.87 52.54
N PHE A 14 4.41 14.28 51.37
CA PHE A 14 4.47 15.69 50.98
C PHE A 14 3.13 16.11 50.39
N ARG A 15 2.30 16.79 51.19
CA ARG A 15 1.04 17.38 50.74
C ARG A 15 1.35 18.65 49.96
N TYR A 16 1.51 18.52 48.64
CA TYR A 16 1.48 19.65 47.72
C TYR A 16 0.02 20.02 47.44
N THR A 17 -0.52 21.00 48.16
CA THR A 17 -1.78 21.65 47.77
C THR A 17 -1.47 22.62 46.64
N VAL A 18 -1.38 22.11 45.41
CA VAL A 18 -1.27 22.96 44.21
C VAL A 18 -2.67 23.45 43.87
N ALA A 19 -2.96 24.71 44.20
CA ALA A 19 -4.12 25.41 43.68
C ALA A 19 -3.89 25.74 42.20
N ILE A 20 -4.29 24.85 41.30
CA ILE A 20 -4.31 25.11 39.86
C ILE A 20 -5.64 25.82 39.54
N ALA A 21 -5.65 27.13 39.75
CA ALA A 21 -6.66 28.01 39.20
C ALA A 21 -6.22 28.43 37.78
N GLY A 22 -6.99 28.02 36.77
CA GLY A 22 -6.97 28.63 35.44
C GLY A 22 -6.11 27.93 34.38
N LEU A 23 -6.65 26.89 33.75
CA LEU A 23 -6.26 26.46 32.41
C LEU A 23 -7.48 25.90 31.66
N ALA A 24 -8.53 26.72 31.58
CA ALA A 24 -9.64 26.53 30.66
C ALA A 24 -9.20 27.07 29.28
N GLY A 25 -8.57 26.26 28.45
CA GLY A 25 -8.13 26.74 27.13
C GLY A 25 -7.17 25.87 26.34
N ILE A 26 -7.21 24.54 26.46
CA ILE A 26 -6.56 23.64 25.49
C ILE A 26 -7.51 22.45 25.24
N LEU A 27 -8.71 22.73 24.73
CA LEU A 27 -9.52 21.74 24.00
C LEU A 27 -9.05 21.72 22.53
N GLY A 28 -7.73 21.56 22.35
CA GLY A 28 -7.08 21.51 21.05
C GLY A 28 -7.13 20.09 20.51
N CYS A 29 -8.10 19.82 19.63
CA CYS A 29 -7.99 18.89 18.51
C CYS A 29 -7.27 17.55 18.76
N PHE A 30 -7.69 16.75 19.75
CA PHE A 30 -7.42 15.31 19.71
C PHE A 30 -8.31 14.68 18.64
N SER A 31 -7.97 14.87 17.36
CA SER A 31 -8.49 14.01 16.32
C SER A 31 -7.90 12.63 16.56
N CYS A 32 -8.64 11.79 17.28
CA CYS A 32 -8.38 10.35 17.28
C CYS A 32 -8.33 9.93 15.81
N VAL A 33 -7.18 9.42 15.36
CA VAL A 33 -7.10 8.81 14.04
C VAL A 33 -7.89 7.52 14.13
N ASP A 34 -9.07 7.50 13.53
CA ASP A 34 -9.88 6.30 13.47
C ASP A 34 -9.15 5.26 12.60
N VAL A 35 -8.71 4.19 13.25
CA VAL A 35 -8.13 3.00 12.62
C VAL A 35 -9.28 2.02 12.44
N ASN A 36 -10.04 2.22 11.37
CA ASN A 36 -11.25 1.42 11.10
C ASN A 36 -10.99 0.21 10.20
N GLY A 37 -9.80 0.10 9.60
CA GLY A 37 -9.44 -0.98 8.68
C GLY A 37 -8.01 -1.47 8.85
N GLY A 38 -7.58 -2.33 7.92
CA GLY A 38 -6.18 -2.73 7.75
C GLY A 38 -5.45 -1.85 6.73
N ALA A 39 -4.13 -2.01 6.68
CA ALA A 39 -3.26 -1.38 5.70
C ALA A 39 -2.51 -2.43 4.88
N VAL A 40 -1.96 -2.04 3.74
CA VAL A 40 -1.11 -2.87 2.88
C VAL A 40 0.24 -2.22 2.68
N GLU A 41 1.29 -3.03 2.66
CA GLU A 41 2.63 -2.67 2.20
C GLU A 41 3.05 -3.60 1.07
N LEU A 42 3.69 -3.02 0.05
CA LEU A 42 4.21 -3.75 -1.10
C LEU A 42 5.49 -3.10 -1.63
N SER A 43 6.25 -3.89 -2.40
CA SER A 43 7.34 -3.43 -3.25
C SER A 43 7.19 -4.01 -4.65
N TRP A 44 7.82 -3.40 -5.65
CA TRP A 44 7.83 -3.93 -7.01
C TRP A 44 9.19 -3.79 -7.69
N SER A 45 9.38 -4.56 -8.76
CA SER A 45 10.52 -4.45 -9.66
C SER A 45 10.06 -4.59 -11.10
N LEU A 46 10.76 -3.92 -12.02
CA LEU A 46 10.45 -3.96 -13.45
C LEU A 46 11.46 -4.84 -14.20
N ARG A 47 10.97 -5.60 -15.17
CA ARG A 47 11.77 -6.40 -16.09
C ARG A 47 11.25 -6.25 -17.52
N THR A 48 12.14 -6.41 -18.49
CA THR A 48 11.75 -6.61 -19.89
C THR A 48 11.17 -8.02 -20.07
N PRO A 49 10.46 -8.30 -21.18
CA PRO A 49 10.01 -9.66 -21.52
C PRO A 49 11.14 -10.70 -21.58
N ASP A 50 12.36 -10.27 -21.93
CA ASP A 50 13.55 -11.13 -21.97
C ASP A 50 14.16 -11.37 -20.58
N GLY A 51 13.63 -10.72 -19.53
CA GLY A 51 14.05 -10.88 -18.14
C GLY A 51 15.16 -9.92 -17.70
N ASP A 52 15.60 -9.01 -18.57
CA ASP A 52 16.57 -7.98 -18.22
C ASP A 52 15.98 -6.96 -17.25
N PRO A 53 16.80 -6.37 -16.35
CA PRO A 53 16.37 -5.24 -15.52
C PRO A 53 15.78 -4.13 -16.39
N ASN A 54 14.62 -3.62 -15.99
CA ASN A 54 14.01 -2.44 -16.60
C ASN A 54 13.72 -1.39 -15.52
N ASP A 55 13.46 -0.16 -15.93
CA ASP A 55 13.03 0.91 -15.04
C ASP A 55 11.74 1.57 -15.56
N CYS A 56 11.19 2.47 -14.77
CA CYS A 56 9.92 3.12 -15.09
C CYS A 56 10.01 4.01 -16.34
N THR A 57 11.19 4.60 -16.61
CA THR A 57 11.42 5.42 -17.80
C THR A 57 11.50 4.55 -19.05
N GLY A 58 12.21 3.42 -19.00
CA GLY A 58 12.32 2.44 -20.08
C GLY A 58 11.05 1.63 -20.34
N ALA A 59 10.01 1.78 -19.51
CA ALA A 59 8.68 1.20 -19.72
C ALA A 59 7.58 2.24 -19.99
N ASP A 60 7.91 3.54 -20.01
CA ASP A 60 6.95 4.67 -20.08
C ASP A 60 5.83 4.58 -19.02
N ILE A 61 6.18 4.13 -17.80
CA ILE A 61 5.28 4.00 -16.64
C ILE A 61 5.59 5.14 -15.64
N ASP A 62 4.59 5.93 -15.25
CA ASP A 62 4.77 6.97 -14.21
C ASP A 62 4.36 6.48 -12.83
N ARG A 63 3.33 5.64 -12.76
CA ARG A 63 2.76 5.19 -11.48
C ARG A 63 2.49 3.69 -11.45
N VAL A 64 2.47 3.15 -10.24
CA VAL A 64 1.90 1.84 -9.95
C VAL A 64 0.65 2.02 -9.11
N ARG A 65 -0.47 1.46 -9.57
CA ARG A 65 -1.73 1.43 -8.86
C ARG A 65 -1.88 0.10 -8.14
N LEU A 66 -1.94 0.13 -6.80
CA LEU A 66 -2.47 -0.96 -5.99
C LEU A 66 -3.99 -0.93 -6.07
N CYS A 67 -4.61 -2.05 -6.38
CA CYS A 67 -6.06 -2.25 -6.33
C CYS A 67 -6.43 -3.33 -5.32
N TRP A 68 -7.62 -3.20 -4.76
CA TRP A 68 -8.22 -4.21 -3.90
C TRP A 68 -9.73 -4.29 -4.04
N ALA A 69 -10.27 -5.47 -3.77
CA ALA A 69 -11.69 -5.75 -3.69
C ALA A 69 -11.93 -6.94 -2.72
N PRO A 70 -13.13 -7.06 -2.13
CA PRO A 70 -13.53 -8.26 -1.40
C PRO A 70 -13.29 -9.51 -2.26
N ALA A 71 -12.78 -10.57 -1.63
CA ALA A 71 -12.61 -11.85 -2.32
C ALA A 71 -13.95 -12.60 -2.31
N ASP A 72 -14.70 -12.54 -3.42
CA ASP A 72 -15.91 -13.34 -3.60
C ASP A 72 -15.56 -14.77 -4.07
N ASP A 73 -16.35 -15.76 -3.61
CA ASP A 73 -16.30 -17.23 -3.78
C ASP A 73 -15.74 -17.77 -5.13
N GLY A 74 -14.47 -17.48 -5.43
CA GLY A 74 -13.74 -17.95 -6.61
C GLY A 74 -13.83 -17.08 -7.87
N GLN A 75 -14.37 -15.85 -7.79
CA GLN A 75 -14.33 -14.89 -8.91
C GLN A 75 -13.66 -13.59 -8.49
N THR A 76 -12.35 -13.47 -8.72
CA THR A 76 -11.70 -12.17 -8.68
C THR A 76 -11.98 -11.43 -9.99
N VAL A 77 -13.03 -10.60 -9.99
CA VAL A 77 -13.19 -9.61 -11.05
C VAL A 77 -12.10 -8.57 -10.86
N ARG A 78 -11.30 -8.27 -11.90
CA ARG A 78 -10.30 -7.17 -11.89
C ARG A 78 -10.99 -5.81 -11.98
N VAL A 79 -11.95 -5.54 -11.09
CA VAL A 79 -12.57 -4.23 -10.90
C VAL A 79 -12.02 -3.70 -9.59
N CYS A 80 -11.30 -2.59 -9.66
CA CYS A 80 -10.76 -1.95 -8.47
C CYS A 80 -11.89 -1.27 -7.69
N GLU A 81 -12.37 -1.90 -6.62
CA GLU A 81 -13.34 -1.26 -5.70
C GLU A 81 -12.64 -0.23 -4.83
N GLY A 82 -11.44 -0.55 -4.35
CA GLY A 82 -10.50 0.38 -3.75
C GLY A 82 -9.19 0.42 -4.52
N SER A 83 -8.52 1.57 -4.49
CA SER A 83 -7.20 1.70 -5.10
C SER A 83 -6.35 2.80 -4.46
N ARG A 84 -5.04 2.68 -4.67
CA ARG A 84 -4.07 3.71 -4.33
C ARG A 84 -2.91 3.70 -5.31
N THR A 85 -2.43 4.89 -5.63
CA THR A 85 -1.39 5.08 -6.65
C THR A 85 -0.11 5.58 -6.00
N PHE A 86 1.03 5.10 -6.49
CA PHE A 86 2.37 5.42 -6.01
C PHE A 86 3.27 5.84 -7.19
N ASP A 87 4.24 6.72 -6.95
CA ASP A 87 5.28 7.03 -7.93
C ASP A 87 6.04 5.74 -8.29
N CYS A 88 6.16 5.43 -9.58
CA CYS A 88 6.80 4.17 -10.01
C CYS A 88 8.25 4.05 -9.53
N GLN A 89 8.96 5.18 -9.49
CA GLN A 89 10.37 5.31 -9.07
C GLN A 89 10.60 5.00 -7.59
N ASP A 90 9.55 4.98 -6.76
CA ASP A 90 9.70 4.66 -5.34
C ASP A 90 9.94 3.17 -5.10
N GLU A 91 9.58 2.30 -6.06
CA GLU A 91 9.67 0.83 -6.00
C GLU A 91 8.91 0.18 -4.82
N ARG A 92 8.08 0.97 -4.13
CA ARG A 92 7.30 0.56 -2.96
C ARG A 92 6.11 1.47 -2.69
N GLY A 93 5.13 0.94 -1.99
CA GLY A 93 3.93 1.66 -1.61
C GLY A 93 3.34 1.17 -0.30
N PHE A 94 2.54 2.02 0.32
CA PHE A 94 1.74 1.66 1.48
C PHE A 94 0.38 2.37 1.49
N SER A 95 -0.67 1.65 1.90
CA SER A 95 -1.99 2.25 2.13
C SER A 95 -2.10 2.81 3.55
N ARG A 96 -3.21 3.53 3.83
CA ARG A 96 -3.60 3.82 5.21
C ARG A 96 -4.39 2.62 5.75
N PHE A 97 -4.77 2.69 7.03
CA PHE A 97 -5.67 1.73 7.68
C PHE A 97 -7.13 1.94 7.20
N GLU A 98 -7.35 1.75 5.91
CA GLU A 98 -8.57 2.11 5.17
C GLU A 98 -9.19 0.93 4.43
N ILE A 99 -8.58 -0.25 4.51
CA ILE A 99 -9.08 -1.47 3.86
C ILE A 99 -10.00 -2.17 4.84
N ASP A 100 -11.23 -2.44 4.42
CA ASP A 100 -12.22 -3.14 5.23
C ASP A 100 -11.73 -4.52 5.67
N GLU A 101 -12.20 -4.97 6.83
CA GLU A 101 -11.86 -6.29 7.35
C GLU A 101 -12.48 -7.42 6.50
N GLY A 102 -11.79 -8.55 6.41
CA GLY A 102 -12.26 -9.73 5.66
C GLY A 102 -11.23 -10.28 4.67
N GLU A 103 -11.64 -11.26 3.87
CA GLU A 103 -10.82 -11.75 2.76
C GLU A 103 -10.84 -10.73 1.61
N THR A 104 -9.66 -10.28 1.20
CA THR A 104 -9.49 -9.23 0.20
C THR A 104 -8.46 -9.69 -0.83
N ALA A 105 -8.81 -9.53 -2.11
CA ALA A 105 -7.88 -9.73 -3.22
C ALA A 105 -7.11 -8.43 -3.50
N PHE A 106 -5.79 -8.55 -3.67
CA PHE A 106 -4.90 -7.44 -3.98
C PHE A 106 -4.17 -7.68 -5.30
N TRP A 107 -4.04 -6.65 -6.13
CA TRP A 107 -3.24 -6.71 -7.35
C TRP A 107 -2.67 -5.33 -7.69
N ILE A 108 -1.73 -5.29 -8.63
CA ILE A 108 -1.12 -4.05 -9.10
C ILE A 108 -1.33 -3.87 -10.61
N GLU A 109 -1.40 -2.63 -11.03
CA GLU A 109 -1.53 -2.22 -12.43
C GLU A 109 -0.59 -1.04 -12.70
N PRO A 110 0.19 -1.05 -13.80
CA PRO A 110 0.96 0.12 -14.19
C PRO A 110 0.04 1.21 -14.75
N LEU A 111 0.41 2.48 -14.58
CA LEU A 111 -0.21 3.62 -15.26
C LEU A 111 0.83 4.31 -16.14
N CYS A 112 0.49 4.46 -17.41
CA CYS A 112 1.38 5.05 -18.40
C CYS A 112 1.64 6.53 -18.13
N ALA A 113 2.87 6.99 -18.37
CA ALA A 113 3.28 8.32 -17.96
C ALA A 113 2.49 9.44 -18.63
N ARG A 114 2.20 9.26 -19.93
CA ARG A 114 1.46 10.24 -20.74
C ARG A 114 -0.03 10.28 -20.43
N THR A 115 -0.67 9.13 -20.31
CA THR A 115 -2.14 9.03 -20.26
C THR A 115 -2.68 8.87 -18.85
N GLN A 116 -1.86 8.41 -17.90
CA GLN A 116 -2.29 7.96 -16.57
C GLN A 116 -3.37 6.87 -16.62
N VAL A 117 -3.42 6.12 -17.72
CA VAL A 117 -4.36 5.02 -17.96
C VAL A 117 -3.61 3.68 -17.83
N VAL A 118 -4.33 2.65 -17.37
CA VAL A 118 -3.82 1.28 -17.37
C VAL A 118 -3.68 0.82 -18.83
N PRO A 119 -2.48 0.36 -19.25
CA PRO A 119 -2.28 -0.15 -20.60
C PRO A 119 -3.11 -1.41 -20.87
N ASP A 120 -3.14 -1.86 -22.13
CA ASP A 120 -3.79 -3.12 -22.48
C ASP A 120 -3.18 -4.27 -21.64
N PRO A 121 -3.99 -5.06 -20.90
CA PRO A 121 -3.47 -6.19 -20.12
C PRO A 121 -2.71 -7.25 -20.93
N ALA A 122 -2.79 -7.25 -22.26
CA ALA A 122 -1.99 -8.10 -23.13
C ALA A 122 -0.56 -7.59 -23.37
N THR A 123 -0.25 -6.34 -23.00
CA THR A 123 1.04 -5.68 -23.26
C THR A 123 1.94 -5.56 -22.03
N TYR A 124 1.55 -6.17 -20.91
CA TYR A 124 2.37 -6.26 -19.71
C TYR A 124 1.98 -7.50 -18.90
N GLU A 125 2.87 -7.95 -18.02
CA GLU A 125 2.58 -9.00 -17.05
C GLU A 125 2.72 -8.50 -15.62
N VAL A 126 1.82 -8.95 -14.76
CA VAL A 126 1.83 -8.73 -13.30
C VAL A 126 1.40 -10.02 -12.62
N PRO A 127 1.71 -10.20 -11.32
CA PRO A 127 1.27 -11.39 -10.60
C PRO A 127 -0.26 -11.49 -10.58
N PRO A 128 -0.82 -12.71 -10.48
CA PRO A 128 -2.25 -12.87 -10.27
C PRO A 128 -2.67 -12.23 -8.93
N PRO A 129 -3.96 -11.88 -8.77
CA PRO A 129 -4.47 -11.34 -7.52
C PRO A 129 -4.12 -12.21 -6.31
N LEU A 130 -3.66 -11.57 -5.24
CA LEU A 130 -3.26 -12.19 -3.98
C LEU A 130 -4.38 -12.03 -2.95
N VAL A 131 -4.96 -13.14 -2.51
CA VAL A 131 -5.97 -13.10 -1.43
C VAL A 131 -5.29 -13.12 -0.07
N ARG A 132 -5.69 -12.20 0.81
CA ARG A 132 -5.24 -12.10 2.21
C ARG A 132 -6.41 -11.77 3.10
N VAL A 133 -6.30 -12.16 4.37
CA VAL A 133 -7.23 -11.73 5.41
C VAL A 133 -6.76 -10.38 5.95
N VAL A 134 -7.61 -9.37 5.88
CA VAL A 134 -7.43 -8.05 6.45
C VAL A 134 -8.09 -8.00 7.82
N SER A 135 -7.39 -7.44 8.80
CA SER A 135 -7.92 -7.20 10.14
C SER A 135 -7.64 -5.76 10.57
N PRO A 136 -8.53 -5.13 11.37
CA PRO A 136 -8.34 -3.75 11.79
C PRO A 136 -7.01 -3.54 12.53
N GLY A 137 -6.29 -2.48 12.16
CA GLY A 137 -4.99 -2.12 12.77
C GLY A 137 -3.82 -3.03 12.36
N GLN A 138 -4.01 -3.97 11.44
CA GLN A 138 -2.93 -4.80 10.91
C GLN A 138 -2.42 -4.30 9.57
N VAL A 139 -1.14 -4.58 9.28
CA VAL A 139 -0.51 -4.34 7.98
C VAL A 139 -0.34 -5.68 7.26
N VAL A 140 -0.93 -5.79 6.08
CA VAL A 140 -0.78 -6.93 5.17
C VAL A 140 0.43 -6.68 4.27
N ILE A 141 1.37 -7.62 4.26
CA ILE A 141 2.57 -7.56 3.41
C ILE A 141 2.34 -8.36 2.12
N LEU A 142 2.43 -7.70 0.97
CA LEU A 142 2.30 -8.35 -0.36
C LEU A 142 3.64 -8.83 -0.94
N ASN A 143 4.75 -8.58 -0.24
CA ASN A 143 6.13 -8.85 -0.69
C ASN A 143 6.51 -8.03 -1.94
N ALA A 144 7.54 -8.50 -2.66
CA ALA A 144 7.98 -7.93 -3.93
C ALA A 144 7.18 -8.51 -5.10
N LEU A 145 6.58 -7.64 -5.89
CA LEU A 145 5.79 -7.97 -7.07
C LEU A 145 6.61 -7.68 -8.34
N LEU A 146 6.53 -8.56 -9.34
CA LEU A 146 7.24 -8.39 -10.60
C LEU A 146 6.31 -7.78 -11.66
N ILE A 147 6.71 -6.67 -12.26
CA ILE A 147 6.05 -6.09 -13.43
C ILE A 147 6.94 -6.39 -14.64
N VAL A 148 6.39 -7.05 -15.65
CA VAL A 148 7.07 -7.25 -16.94
C VAL A 148 6.47 -6.27 -17.95
N ALA A 149 7.28 -5.33 -18.41
CA ALA A 149 6.85 -4.25 -19.30
C ALA A 149 8.02 -3.77 -20.18
N SER A 150 7.72 -3.20 -21.34
CA SER A 150 8.72 -2.62 -22.24
C SER A 150 8.15 -1.42 -23.01
N ASP A 151 9.01 -0.44 -23.28
CA ASP A 151 8.81 0.64 -24.24
C ASP A 151 9.63 0.45 -25.54
N GLU A 152 10.47 -0.60 -25.62
CA GLU A 152 11.37 -0.78 -26.77
C GLU A 152 10.60 -0.84 -28.09
N ASP A 153 11.08 -0.03 -29.05
CA ASP A 153 10.57 0.17 -30.40
C ASP A 153 9.57 -0.90 -30.84
N CYS A 154 8.29 -0.51 -30.93
CA CYS A 154 7.14 -1.38 -31.21
C CYS A 154 7.14 -2.10 -32.57
N ASN A 155 8.30 -2.29 -33.17
CA ASN A 155 8.54 -3.04 -34.39
C ASN A 155 8.26 -4.54 -34.18
N ASP A 156 8.43 -5.05 -32.95
CA ASP A 156 8.27 -6.48 -32.62
C ASP A 156 7.03 -6.81 -31.76
N GLY A 157 6.16 -5.82 -31.50
CA GLY A 157 4.78 -6.05 -31.05
C GLY A 157 4.51 -6.03 -29.53
N PHE A 158 5.52 -5.83 -28.68
CA PHE A 158 5.33 -5.74 -27.23
C PHE A 158 5.62 -4.33 -26.70
N CYS A 159 4.62 -3.46 -26.74
CA CYS A 159 4.72 -2.10 -26.18
C CYS A 159 3.65 -1.88 -25.14
N THR A 160 4.07 -1.64 -23.89
CA THR A 160 3.17 -1.46 -22.77
C THR A 160 2.39 -0.15 -22.90
N CYS A 161 3.07 0.99 -22.99
CA CYS A 161 2.46 2.31 -22.83
C CYS A 161 2.32 3.16 -24.10
N ARG A 162 2.23 2.51 -25.26
CA ARG A 162 2.03 3.21 -26.54
C ARG A 162 0.66 3.89 -26.61
N ASP A 163 0.64 5.13 -27.07
CA ASP A 163 -0.58 5.81 -27.49
C ASP A 163 -1.27 4.95 -28.57
N ASN A 164 -2.42 4.37 -28.25
CA ASN A 164 -3.20 3.66 -29.25
C ASN A 164 -3.71 4.72 -30.26
N PRO A 165 -3.26 4.73 -31.53
CA PRO A 165 -3.68 5.75 -32.50
C PRO A 165 -5.16 5.63 -32.89
N SER A 166 -5.90 4.66 -32.33
CA SER A 166 -7.26 4.29 -32.70
C SER A 166 -8.36 5.09 -31.98
N SER A 167 -8.02 6.07 -31.15
CA SER A 167 -9.00 6.86 -30.39
C SER A 167 -9.25 8.27 -30.97
N LEU A 168 -9.00 8.48 -32.27
CA LEU A 168 -9.42 9.66 -33.03
C LEU A 168 -10.59 9.33 -33.96
#